data_AF-A0A9K3KIF6-F1
#
_entry.id   AF-A0A9K3KIF6-F1
#
_cell.length_a   1.000
_cell.length_b   1.000
_cell.length_c   1.000
_cell.angle_alpha   90.00
_cell.angle_beta   90.00
_cell.angle_gamma   90.00
#
_symmetry.space_group_name_H-M   'P 1'
#
loop_
_entity.id
_entity.type
_entity.pdbx_description
1 polymer ?
#
loop_
_entity_poly.entity_id
_entity_poly.type
_entity_poly.pdbx_seq_one_letter_code
_entity_poly.pdbx_strand_id
1 'polypeptide(L)'
;MLLRWLHSNDTFSTFDESLPSSILTPRDMEERRRILDAVNTKSIWTSDLVWQLQKWKLYDKKRFQFVLISKNVSTADQEYENFEYYQQSFSDDQDRVCWTFTELHRQAVPMMESSHFPLSTVLHVTSRYKDVVAMLLVDNSILRNRQEQLDVHPNASSATAYAGHYVILCGTSDDPQHVEKANRVRPDNNIATQSLTDTSFGVCCVLANPDPASPSPLEFVMPDHLEAAWRSKGTDDDIIFLRKLL
;
A
#
# COMPACT_ATOMS: atom_id res chain seq x y z
N MET A 1 -0.49 11.24 -7.25
CA MET A 1 -1.45 10.29 -7.86
C MET A 1 -2.76 10.17 -7.08
N LEU A 2 -2.75 9.92 -5.75
CA LEU A 2 -3.98 9.93 -4.93
C LEU A 2 -4.77 11.26 -5.05
N LEU A 3 -4.07 12.39 -4.96
CA LEU A 3 -4.68 13.70 -5.23
C LEU A 3 -5.25 13.77 -6.65
N ARG A 4 -4.56 13.25 -7.66
CA ARG A 4 -5.11 13.18 -9.03
C ARG A 4 -6.36 12.33 -9.12
N TRP A 5 -6.40 11.16 -8.48
CA TRP A 5 -7.60 10.33 -8.38
C TRP A 5 -8.76 11.06 -7.67
N LEU A 6 -8.46 11.78 -6.58
CA LEU A 6 -9.43 12.63 -5.88
C LEU A 6 -9.92 13.82 -6.74
N HIS A 7 -9.08 14.31 -7.66
CA HIS A 7 -9.35 15.47 -8.51
C HIS A 7 -9.88 15.13 -9.91
N SER A 8 -9.69 13.91 -10.43
CA SER A 8 -10.14 13.48 -11.76
C SER A 8 -11.62 13.09 -11.74
N ASN A 9 -12.44 13.74 -12.57
CA ASN A 9 -13.89 13.54 -12.64
C ASN A 9 -14.34 12.30 -13.41
N ASP A 10 -13.43 11.56 -14.05
CA ASP A 10 -13.80 10.47 -14.95
C ASP A 10 -13.64 9.09 -14.31
N THR A 11 -14.74 8.34 -14.36
CA THR A 11 -14.84 6.91 -14.09
C THR A 11 -13.86 6.10 -14.93
N PHE A 12 -13.25 5.08 -14.31
CA PHE A 12 -12.30 4.09 -14.85
C PHE A 12 -12.74 3.30 -16.11
N SER A 13 -13.78 3.69 -16.85
CA SER A 13 -14.29 2.88 -17.97
C SER A 13 -13.39 2.87 -19.21
N THR A 14 -12.41 3.76 -19.31
CA THR A 14 -11.42 3.76 -20.40
C THR A 14 -10.13 4.40 -19.88
N PHE A 15 -9.25 3.61 -19.27
CA PHE A 15 -7.86 4.03 -19.08
C PHE A 15 -7.19 3.96 -20.45
N ASP A 16 -7.18 5.10 -21.15
CA ASP A 16 -6.31 5.32 -22.29
C ASP A 16 -4.86 5.27 -21.79
N GLU A 17 -4.05 4.34 -22.32
CA GLU A 17 -2.62 4.23 -22.02
C GLU A 17 -1.83 5.49 -22.42
N SER A 18 -2.47 6.49 -23.04
CA SER A 18 -1.87 7.75 -23.45
C SER A 18 -1.71 8.82 -22.35
N LEU A 19 -1.87 8.48 -21.06
CA LEU A 19 -1.61 9.46 -20.00
C LEU A 19 -0.13 9.91 -20.06
N PRO A 20 0.14 11.22 -20.17
CA PRO A 20 1.51 11.71 -20.28
C PRO A 20 2.29 11.27 -19.04
N SER A 21 3.47 10.69 -19.26
CA SER A 21 4.51 10.45 -18.26
C SER A 21 4.83 11.76 -17.56
N SER A 22 4.04 12.10 -16.55
CA SER A 22 4.06 13.43 -15.98
C SER A 22 5.29 13.54 -15.09
N ILE A 23 6.31 14.19 -15.62
CA ILE A 23 7.42 14.72 -14.84
C ILE A 23 6.82 15.52 -13.69
N LEU A 24 7.16 15.14 -12.46
CA LEU A 24 6.76 15.88 -11.26
C LEU A 24 7.11 17.35 -11.44
N THR A 25 6.16 18.22 -11.16
CA THR A 25 6.49 19.64 -11.12
C THR A 25 7.40 19.89 -9.91
N PRO A 26 8.28 20.92 -9.95
CA PRO A 26 9.04 21.34 -8.78
C PRO A 26 8.17 21.62 -7.55
N ARG A 27 6.91 22.01 -7.76
CA ARG A 27 5.91 22.22 -6.71
C ARG A 27 5.50 20.90 -6.04
N ASP A 28 5.27 19.84 -6.82
CA ASP A 28 4.92 18.52 -6.28
C ASP A 28 6.07 17.95 -5.42
N MET A 29 7.32 18.18 -5.84
CA MET A 29 8.52 17.78 -5.09
C MET A 29 8.67 18.55 -3.77
N GLU A 30 8.40 19.85 -3.79
CA GLU A 30 8.43 20.70 -2.58
C GLU A 30 7.30 20.34 -1.60
N GLU A 31 6.11 20.01 -2.09
CA GLU A 31 4.99 19.55 -1.26
C GLU A 31 5.28 18.17 -0.65
N ARG A 32 5.85 17.24 -1.43
CA ARG A 32 6.35 15.96 -0.91
C ARG A 32 7.39 16.18 0.18
N ARG A 33 8.37 17.06 -0.04
CA ARG A 33 9.40 17.38 0.95
C ARG A 33 8.79 17.92 2.23
N ARG A 34 7.82 18.84 2.15
CA ARG A 34 7.11 19.37 3.32
C ARG A 34 6.34 18.31 4.09
N ILE A 35 5.70 17.36 3.41
CA ILE A 35 5.02 16.25 4.06
C ILE A 35 6.04 15.37 4.78
N LEU A 36 7.15 15.02 4.14
CA LEU A 36 8.23 14.22 4.75
C LEU A 36 8.86 14.95 5.95
N ASP A 37 9.16 16.24 5.81
CA ASP A 37 9.71 17.09 6.88
C ASP A 37 8.71 17.22 8.06
N ALA A 38 7.41 17.22 7.78
CA ALA A 38 6.36 17.35 8.81
C ALA A 38 6.07 16.05 9.57
N VAL A 39 6.35 14.88 8.98
CA VAL A 39 6.14 13.58 9.64
C VAL A 39 7.40 13.16 10.42
N ASN A 40 8.58 13.74 10.13
CA ASN A 40 9.86 13.56 10.82
C ASN A 40 10.10 12.12 11.33
N THR A 41 9.84 11.15 10.45
CA THR A 41 9.95 9.74 10.78
C THR A 41 10.94 9.08 9.85
N LYS A 42 11.71 8.13 10.41
CA LYS A 42 12.56 7.22 9.64
C LYS A 42 11.79 5.98 9.17
N SER A 43 10.50 5.91 9.52
CA SER A 43 9.66 4.72 9.45
C SER A 43 8.33 5.02 8.77
N ILE A 44 7.70 4.01 8.16
CA ILE A 44 6.43 4.20 7.44
C ILE A 44 5.30 3.66 8.31
N TRP A 45 4.45 4.55 8.85
CA TRP A 45 3.31 4.19 9.70
C TRP A 45 1.99 4.64 9.08
N THR A 46 1.01 3.75 9.03
CA THR A 46 -0.29 4.03 8.41
C THR A 46 -1.12 5.04 9.20
N SER A 47 -0.97 5.07 10.52
CA SER A 47 -1.65 6.06 11.37
C SER A 47 -1.30 7.50 11.00
N ASP A 48 -0.04 7.79 10.64
CA ASP A 48 0.36 9.13 10.17
C ASP A 48 -0.32 9.49 8.86
N LEU A 49 -0.37 8.55 7.92
CA LEU A 49 -1.04 8.76 6.65
C LEU A 49 -2.53 9.05 6.87
N VAL A 50 -3.19 8.31 7.75
CA VAL A 50 -4.59 8.54 8.12
C VAL A 50 -4.79 9.90 8.78
N TRP A 51 -3.85 10.33 9.62
CA TRP A 51 -3.87 11.67 10.21
C TRP A 51 -3.75 12.78 9.16
N GLN A 52 -2.90 12.60 8.14
CA GLN A 52 -2.81 13.54 7.01
C GLN A 52 -4.10 13.55 6.19
N LEU A 53 -4.67 12.39 5.89
CA LEU A 53 -5.97 12.28 5.19
C LEU A 53 -7.09 12.96 5.98
N GLN A 54 -7.11 12.82 7.30
CA GLN A 54 -8.06 13.49 8.17
C GLN A 54 -7.88 15.02 8.13
N LYS A 55 -6.65 15.51 8.22
CA LYS A 55 -6.36 16.95 8.05
C LYS A 55 -6.87 17.45 6.70
N TRP A 56 -6.57 16.74 5.61
CA TRP A 56 -7.06 17.11 4.28
C TRP A 56 -8.58 17.11 4.18
N LYS A 57 -9.26 16.13 4.78
CA LYS A 57 -10.72 16.11 4.86
C LYS A 57 -11.27 17.32 5.62
N LEU A 58 -10.57 17.83 6.63
CA LEU A 58 -10.96 19.06 7.32
C LEU A 58 -10.73 20.33 6.48
N TYR A 59 -9.69 20.34 5.64
CA TYR A 59 -9.35 21.46 4.76
C TYR A 59 -10.19 21.52 3.47
N ASP A 60 -10.48 20.38 2.84
CA ASP A 60 -11.24 20.24 1.60
C ASP A 60 -12.43 19.28 1.81
N LYS A 61 -13.41 19.76 2.60
CA LYS A 61 -14.52 19.01 3.25
C LYS A 61 -15.47 18.19 2.37
N LYS A 62 -15.19 17.94 1.08
CA LYS A 62 -16.21 17.41 0.16
C LYS A 62 -15.79 16.33 -0.83
N ARG A 63 -14.58 15.77 -0.76
CA ARG A 63 -14.11 14.89 -1.86
C ARG A 63 -13.99 13.42 -1.55
N PHE A 64 -13.89 13.02 -0.28
CA PHE A 64 -13.72 11.61 0.06
C PHE A 64 -14.11 11.25 1.51
N GLN A 65 -14.38 9.96 1.70
CA GLN A 65 -14.47 9.28 2.99
C GLN A 65 -13.38 8.21 3.07
N PHE A 66 -13.00 7.84 4.27
CA PHE A 66 -12.08 6.73 4.47
C PHE A 66 -12.36 5.98 5.77
N VAL A 67 -11.90 4.74 5.80
CA VAL A 67 -11.84 3.91 7.00
C VAL A 67 -10.47 3.25 7.06
N LEU A 68 -9.85 3.27 8.24
CA LEU A 68 -8.63 2.51 8.53
C LEU A 68 -9.02 1.14 9.08
N ILE A 69 -8.36 0.10 8.59
CA ILE A 69 -8.35 -1.23 9.20
C ILE A 69 -6.89 -1.52 9.56
N SER A 70 -6.65 -1.91 10.80
CA SER A 70 -5.30 -2.21 11.30
C SER A 70 -5.35 -3.36 12.31
N LYS A 71 -4.25 -4.08 12.46
CA LYS A 71 -4.07 -5.07 13.54
C LYS A 71 -4.14 -4.44 14.92
N ASN A 72 -3.64 -3.21 15.07
CA ASN A 72 -3.60 -2.49 16.33
C ASN A 72 -3.94 -1.01 16.10
N VAL A 73 -5.05 -0.56 16.68
CA VAL A 73 -5.52 0.84 16.52
C VAL A 73 -5.24 1.70 17.75
N SER A 74 -4.26 1.33 18.57
CA SER A 74 -3.97 2.02 19.83
C SER A 74 -2.48 2.21 20.11
N THR A 75 -1.63 1.29 19.67
CA THR A 75 -0.17 1.36 19.91
C THR A 75 0.61 0.88 18.69
N ALA A 76 1.90 1.21 18.67
CA ALA A 76 2.86 0.52 17.82
C ALA A 76 2.92 -0.98 18.19
N ASP A 77 3.19 -1.84 17.21
CA ASP A 77 3.49 -3.25 17.44
C ASP A 77 4.88 -3.38 18.08
N GLN A 78 4.94 -4.01 19.26
CA GLN A 78 6.19 -4.24 19.99
C GLN A 78 7.12 -5.22 19.27
N GLU A 79 6.60 -6.05 18.36
CA GLU A 79 7.43 -6.93 17.54
C GLU A 79 8.44 -6.14 16.69
N TYR A 80 8.16 -4.87 16.42
CA TYR A 80 9.00 -4.00 15.61
C TYR A 80 10.18 -3.39 16.34
N GLU A 81 10.19 -3.39 17.68
CA GLU A 81 11.29 -2.83 18.48
C GLU A 81 12.65 -3.43 18.09
N ASN A 82 12.67 -4.72 17.75
CA ASN A 82 13.88 -5.46 17.45
C ASN A 82 14.33 -5.37 15.98
N PHE A 83 13.57 -4.72 15.10
CA PHE A 83 13.99 -4.59 13.70
C PHE A 83 15.02 -3.47 13.58
N GLU A 84 16.13 -3.74 12.89
CA GLU A 84 17.29 -2.84 12.80
C GLU A 84 16.92 -1.40 12.39
N TYR A 85 15.90 -1.24 11.55
CA TYR A 85 15.45 0.07 11.07
C TYR A 85 14.57 0.83 12.07
N TYR A 86 13.97 0.16 13.07
CA TYR A 86 13.16 0.76 14.14
C TYR A 86 13.94 0.97 15.44
N GLN A 87 14.91 0.11 15.76
CA GLN A 87 15.59 0.07 17.07
C GLN A 87 16.04 1.44 17.62
N GLN A 88 16.54 2.33 16.76
CA GLN A 88 17.09 3.63 17.20
C GLN A 88 16.02 4.70 17.45
N SER A 89 14.78 4.47 17.02
CA SER A 89 13.70 5.47 17.06
C SER A 89 12.37 4.88 17.52
N PHE A 90 12.35 3.62 17.99
CA PHE A 90 11.12 2.91 18.31
C PHE A 90 10.33 3.59 19.44
N SER A 91 11.01 4.03 20.52
CA SER A 91 10.33 4.74 21.61
C SER A 91 9.68 6.04 21.13
N ASP A 92 10.39 6.84 20.34
CA ASP A 92 9.86 8.10 19.80
C ASP A 92 8.71 7.84 18.80
N ASP A 93 8.86 6.82 17.94
CA ASP A 93 7.83 6.39 17.00
C ASP A 93 6.60 5.84 17.73
N GLN A 94 6.78 5.11 18.83
CA GLN A 94 5.70 4.57 19.65
C GLN A 94 4.87 5.68 20.28
N ASP A 95 5.50 6.65 20.95
CA ASP A 95 4.81 7.79 21.55
C ASP A 95 4.03 8.58 20.50
N ARG A 96 4.64 8.80 19.33
CA ARG A 96 4.00 9.47 18.19
C ARG A 96 2.81 8.68 17.65
N VAL A 97 2.92 7.37 17.45
CA VAL A 97 1.83 6.51 16.96
C VAL A 97 0.68 6.47 17.96
N CYS A 98 0.97 6.31 19.26
CA CYS A 98 -0.01 6.36 20.33
C CYS A 98 -0.77 7.71 20.34
N TRP A 99 -0.03 8.82 20.22
CA TRP A 99 -0.63 10.15 20.13
C TRP A 99 -1.52 10.29 18.89
N THR A 100 -1.07 9.81 17.72
CA THR A 100 -1.83 9.86 16.48
C THR A 100 -3.15 9.09 16.58
N PHE A 101 -3.13 7.87 17.11
CA PHE A 101 -4.38 7.10 17.33
C PHE A 101 -5.31 7.78 18.33
N THR A 102 -4.76 8.36 19.40
CA THR A 102 -5.54 9.13 20.37
C THR A 102 -6.28 10.29 19.69
N GLU A 103 -5.60 11.03 18.81
CA GLU A 103 -6.21 12.14 18.08
C GLU A 103 -7.23 11.68 17.03
N LEU A 104 -6.97 10.58 16.32
CA LEU A 104 -7.93 9.98 15.39
C LEU A 104 -9.20 9.53 16.12
N HIS A 105 -9.06 8.91 17.29
CA HIS A 105 -10.17 8.52 18.15
C HIS A 105 -10.96 9.73 18.64
N ARG A 106 -10.27 10.77 19.13
CA ARG A 106 -10.88 12.03 19.58
C ARG A 106 -11.70 12.71 18.47
N GLN A 107 -11.32 12.54 17.21
CA GLN A 107 -12.02 13.09 16.05
C GLN A 107 -13.07 12.15 15.45
N ALA A 108 -13.34 11.00 16.09
CA ALA A 108 -14.26 9.99 15.60
C ALA A 108 -13.97 9.56 14.14
N VAL A 109 -12.68 9.43 13.80
CA VAL A 109 -12.27 8.87 12.51
C VAL A 109 -12.68 7.40 12.47
N PRO A 110 -13.35 6.91 11.39
CA PRO A 110 -13.72 5.50 11.28
C PRO A 110 -12.46 4.62 11.25
N MET A 111 -12.33 3.76 12.25
CA MET A 111 -11.24 2.78 12.37
C MET A 111 -11.82 1.43 12.80
N MET A 112 -11.21 0.35 12.34
CA MET A 112 -11.57 -1.02 12.68
C MET A 112 -10.30 -1.78 13.06
N GLU A 113 -10.33 -2.44 14.21
CA GLU A 113 -9.28 -3.38 14.59
C GLU A 113 -9.59 -4.75 13.99
N SER A 114 -8.64 -5.34 13.27
CA SER A 114 -8.77 -6.69 12.73
C SER A 114 -7.41 -7.34 12.58
N SER A 115 -7.20 -8.46 13.28
CA SER A 115 -5.95 -9.22 13.18
C SER A 115 -5.81 -10.01 11.87
N HIS A 116 -6.92 -10.24 11.16
CA HIS A 116 -6.94 -11.04 9.95
C HIS A 116 -8.07 -10.62 9.00
N PHE A 117 -7.93 -9.44 8.38
CA PHE A 117 -8.87 -9.00 7.36
C PHE A 117 -8.62 -9.75 6.04
N PRO A 118 -9.57 -10.48 5.41
CA PRO A 118 -9.27 -11.30 4.23
C PRO A 118 -8.98 -10.46 2.97
N LEU A 119 -7.95 -10.82 2.17
CA LEU A 119 -7.71 -10.16 0.88
C LEU A 119 -8.93 -10.28 -0.05
N SER A 120 -9.64 -11.40 -0.02
CA SER A 120 -10.87 -11.61 -0.79
C SER A 120 -11.94 -10.54 -0.50
N THR A 121 -12.06 -10.08 0.75
CA THR A 121 -12.95 -8.98 1.12
C THR A 121 -12.46 -7.65 0.56
N VAL A 122 -11.15 -7.39 0.60
CA VAL A 122 -10.56 -6.19 0.00
C VAL A 122 -10.83 -6.14 -1.50
N LEU A 123 -10.56 -7.23 -2.21
CA LEU A 123 -10.81 -7.37 -3.64
C LEU A 123 -12.31 -7.25 -3.97
N HIS A 124 -13.18 -7.84 -3.15
CA HIS A 124 -14.62 -7.72 -3.33
C HIS A 124 -15.06 -6.25 -3.22
N VAL A 125 -14.62 -5.53 -2.19
CA VAL A 125 -14.98 -4.12 -1.99
C VAL A 125 -14.48 -3.26 -3.15
N THR A 126 -13.21 -3.37 -3.52
CA THR A 126 -12.62 -2.54 -4.59
C THR A 126 -13.15 -2.89 -5.98
N SER A 127 -13.55 -4.15 -6.22
CA SER A 127 -14.16 -4.55 -7.50
C SER A 127 -15.65 -4.19 -7.58
N ARG A 128 -16.37 -4.17 -6.44
CA ARG A 128 -17.81 -3.95 -6.40
C ARG A 128 -18.21 -2.48 -6.44
N TYR A 129 -17.39 -1.60 -5.86
CA TYR A 129 -17.67 -0.18 -5.70
C TYR A 129 -16.67 0.66 -6.50
N LYS A 130 -17.13 1.22 -7.62
CA LYS A 130 -16.27 1.98 -8.57
C LYS A 130 -15.70 3.28 -8.00
N ASP A 131 -16.28 3.78 -6.93
CA ASP A 131 -15.86 4.96 -6.19
C ASP A 131 -14.93 4.63 -5.02
N VAL A 132 -14.54 3.36 -4.84
CA VAL A 132 -13.70 2.90 -3.72
C VAL A 132 -12.38 2.34 -4.23
N VAL A 133 -11.29 2.74 -3.59
CA VAL A 133 -9.96 2.10 -3.71
C VAL A 133 -9.46 1.68 -2.34
N ALA A 134 -8.48 0.78 -2.30
CA ALA A 134 -7.78 0.43 -1.06
C ALA A 134 -6.32 0.87 -1.16
N MET A 135 -5.79 1.49 -0.11
CA MET A 135 -4.35 1.67 0.06
C MET A 135 -3.82 0.59 0.99
N LEU A 136 -2.71 -0.02 0.60
CA LEU A 136 -2.07 -1.10 1.34
C LEU A 136 -0.61 -0.71 1.58
N LEU A 137 -0.13 -0.93 2.80
CA LEU A 137 1.31 -0.94 3.09
C LEU A 137 1.85 -2.32 2.72
N VAL A 138 2.86 -2.39 1.86
CA VAL A 138 3.45 -3.65 1.41
C VAL A 138 4.96 -3.61 1.58
N ASP A 139 5.58 -4.78 1.75
CA ASP A 139 7.03 -4.90 1.52
C ASP A 139 7.30 -4.94 0.02
N ASN A 140 7.86 -3.84 -0.48
CA ASN A 140 8.19 -3.65 -1.88
C ASN A 140 9.27 -4.62 -2.37
N SER A 141 10.10 -5.16 -1.48
CA SER A 141 11.10 -6.16 -1.84
C SER A 141 10.42 -7.47 -2.27
N ILE A 142 9.37 -7.87 -1.55
CA ILE A 142 8.53 -9.03 -1.86
C ILE A 142 7.67 -8.71 -3.09
N LEU A 143 6.97 -7.57 -3.09
CA LEU A 143 6.07 -7.21 -4.20
C LEU A 143 6.79 -7.18 -5.56
N ARG A 144 8.03 -6.66 -5.58
CA ARG A 144 8.83 -6.54 -6.82
C ARG A 144 9.79 -7.70 -7.06
N ASN A 145 9.70 -8.74 -6.25
CA ASN A 145 10.58 -9.90 -6.34
C ASN A 145 12.07 -9.51 -6.39
N ARG A 146 12.52 -8.59 -5.54
CA ARG A 146 13.95 -8.20 -5.43
C ARG A 146 14.78 -9.23 -4.66
N GLN A 147 14.22 -10.40 -4.41
CA GLN A 147 14.80 -11.45 -3.59
C GLN A 147 16.00 -12.14 -4.27
N GLU A 148 16.12 -12.06 -5.60
CA GLU A 148 17.12 -12.80 -6.39
C GLU A 148 18.35 -12.00 -6.87
N GLN A 149 18.47 -10.69 -6.62
CA GLN A 149 19.65 -9.92 -7.08
C GLN A 149 20.89 -10.02 -6.17
N LEU A 150 20.88 -10.87 -5.13
CA LEU A 150 21.99 -11.02 -4.18
C LEU A 150 22.75 -12.36 -4.24
N ASP A 151 22.42 -13.25 -5.19
CA ASP A 151 23.04 -14.58 -5.35
C ASP A 151 24.46 -14.57 -5.98
N VAL A 152 25.37 -13.71 -5.51
CA VAL A 152 26.80 -13.79 -5.88
C VAL A 152 27.75 -13.93 -4.68
N HIS A 153 27.28 -13.90 -3.42
CA HIS A 153 28.17 -14.17 -2.28
C HIS A 153 27.57 -15.07 -1.19
N PRO A 154 28.05 -16.32 -1.03
CA PRO A 154 27.47 -17.32 -0.11
C PRO A 154 27.75 -17.09 1.39
N ASN A 155 28.34 -15.95 1.78
CA ASN A 155 28.71 -15.66 3.17
C ASN A 155 28.08 -14.38 3.75
N ALA A 156 27.20 -13.70 3.02
CA ALA A 156 26.41 -12.61 3.59
C ALA A 156 25.07 -13.20 4.03
N SER A 157 24.75 -13.12 5.33
CA SER A 157 23.39 -13.28 5.84
C SER A 157 22.51 -12.20 5.21
N SER A 158 22.02 -12.50 4.01
CA SER A 158 21.21 -11.63 3.17
C SER A 158 19.78 -11.63 3.71
N ALA A 159 19.58 -10.97 4.85
CA ALA A 159 18.25 -10.47 5.17
C ALA A 159 17.94 -9.40 4.11
N THR A 160 17.05 -9.70 3.17
CA THR A 160 16.47 -8.67 2.31
C THR A 160 15.86 -7.62 3.23
N ALA A 161 16.42 -6.40 3.22
CA ALA A 161 15.94 -5.33 4.06
C ALA A 161 14.50 -5.01 3.66
N TYR A 162 13.58 -5.10 4.64
CA TYR A 162 12.20 -4.65 4.51
C TYR A 162 12.15 -3.29 3.80
N ALA A 163 11.33 -3.18 2.76
CA ALA A 163 11.18 -1.96 1.99
C ALA A 163 9.71 -1.54 1.95
N GLY A 164 9.22 -0.98 3.05
CA GLY A 164 7.84 -0.50 3.15
C GLY A 164 7.47 0.46 2.00
N HIS A 165 6.32 0.25 1.39
CA HIS A 165 5.79 1.09 0.31
C HIS A 165 4.26 1.07 0.29
N TYR A 166 3.63 2.20 0.03
CA TYR A 166 2.18 2.24 -0.17
C TYR A 166 1.84 1.99 -1.63
N VAL A 167 0.86 1.12 -1.87
CA VAL A 167 0.24 0.92 -3.19
C VAL A 167 -1.26 1.20 -3.12
N ILE A 168 -1.85 1.59 -4.24
CA ILE A 168 -3.30 1.78 -4.36
C ILE A 168 -3.88 0.62 -5.18
N LEU A 169 -4.66 -0.26 -4.55
CA LEU A 169 -5.44 -1.28 -5.23
C LEU A 169 -6.69 -0.64 -5.84
N CYS A 170 -6.71 -0.57 -7.16
CA CYS A 170 -7.79 0.04 -7.95
C CYS A 170 -8.90 -0.95 -8.33
N GLY A 171 -8.64 -2.25 -8.26
CA GLY A 171 -9.59 -3.30 -8.61
C GLY A 171 -8.90 -4.56 -9.12
N THR A 172 -9.65 -5.36 -9.89
CA THR A 172 -9.16 -6.58 -10.55
C THR A 172 -9.35 -6.49 -12.07
N SER A 173 -8.59 -7.28 -12.81
CA SER A 173 -8.69 -7.39 -14.28
C SER A 173 -8.56 -8.84 -14.72
N ASP A 174 -9.46 -9.30 -15.59
CA ASP A 174 -9.42 -10.60 -16.26
C ASP A 174 -8.84 -10.56 -17.68
N ASP A 175 -8.43 -9.39 -18.16
CA ASP A 175 -7.77 -9.26 -19.48
C ASP A 175 -6.55 -10.19 -19.56
N PRO A 176 -6.46 -11.08 -20.57
CA PRO A 176 -5.35 -12.00 -20.72
C PRO A 176 -3.97 -11.33 -20.74
N GLN A 177 -3.85 -10.12 -21.29
CA GLN A 177 -2.59 -9.37 -21.32
C GLN A 177 -2.21 -8.87 -19.92
N HIS A 178 -3.18 -8.44 -19.12
CA HIS A 178 -2.92 -8.01 -17.74
C HIS A 178 -2.54 -9.19 -16.85
N VAL A 179 -3.24 -10.31 -17.01
CA VAL A 179 -2.93 -11.57 -16.31
C VAL A 179 -1.54 -12.08 -16.73
N GLU A 180 -1.19 -12.02 -18.01
CA GLU A 180 0.15 -12.39 -18.48
C GLU A 180 1.23 -11.46 -17.88
N LYS A 181 1.00 -10.14 -17.89
CA LYS A 181 1.90 -9.16 -17.23
C LYS A 181 2.10 -9.49 -15.75
N ALA A 182 1.03 -9.83 -15.02
CA ALA A 182 1.09 -10.19 -13.61
C ALA A 182 1.87 -11.49 -13.36
N ASN A 183 1.70 -12.49 -14.21
CA ASN A 183 2.42 -13.77 -14.09
C ASN A 183 3.92 -13.63 -14.33
N ARG A 184 4.37 -12.69 -15.17
CA ARG A 184 5.81 -12.44 -15.41
C ARG A 184 6.56 -11.92 -14.18
N VAL A 185 5.84 -11.39 -13.19
CA VAL A 185 6.43 -10.85 -11.94
C VAL A 185 6.50 -11.94 -10.86
N ARG A 186 5.89 -13.11 -11.08
CA ARG A 186 5.88 -14.22 -10.13
C ARG A 186 7.30 -14.83 -10.03
N PRO A 187 7.83 -15.08 -8.83
CA PRO A 187 9.09 -15.79 -8.68
C PRO A 187 8.99 -17.21 -9.25
N ASP A 188 9.98 -17.60 -10.07
CA ASP A 188 10.18 -18.97 -10.56
C ASP A 188 10.68 -19.85 -9.40
N ASN A 189 9.81 -20.15 -8.43
CA ASN A 189 10.17 -21.10 -7.39
C ASN A 189 10.09 -22.52 -7.96
N ASN A 190 11.26 -23.03 -8.39
CA ASN A 190 11.59 -24.45 -8.53
C ASN A 190 11.54 -25.19 -7.19
N ILE A 191 10.41 -25.18 -6.49
CA ILE A 191 10.15 -26.08 -5.37
C ILE A 191 8.79 -26.72 -5.59
N ALA A 192 8.80 -28.04 -5.61
CA ALA A 192 7.65 -28.91 -5.73
C ALA A 192 6.60 -28.65 -4.63
N THR A 193 5.74 -27.67 -4.84
CA THR A 193 4.36 -27.67 -4.32
C THR A 193 3.43 -28.15 -5.43
N GLN A 194 3.60 -29.43 -5.79
CA GLN A 194 2.46 -30.23 -6.21
C GLN A 194 1.48 -30.29 -5.02
N SER A 195 0.56 -29.31 -4.93
CA SER A 195 -0.76 -29.39 -4.29
C SER A 195 -1.33 -28.00 -3.95
N LEU A 196 -1.35 -27.07 -4.91
CA LEU A 196 -2.41 -26.06 -5.05
C LEU A 196 -2.76 -25.96 -6.53
N THR A 197 -3.22 -27.08 -7.08
CA THR A 197 -4.06 -27.08 -8.28
C THR A 197 -5.33 -26.26 -8.00
N ASP A 198 -5.75 -25.43 -8.97
CA ASP A 198 -7.06 -24.74 -9.08
C ASP A 198 -7.26 -23.28 -8.61
N THR A 199 -6.22 -22.49 -8.41
CA THR A 199 -6.41 -21.02 -8.37
C THR A 199 -5.47 -20.28 -9.32
N SER A 200 -5.51 -20.65 -10.61
CA SER A 200 -5.36 -19.61 -11.62
C SER A 200 -6.58 -18.70 -11.47
N PHE A 201 -6.47 -17.70 -10.59
CA PHE A 201 -7.39 -16.59 -10.65
C PHE A 201 -7.29 -16.11 -12.09
N GLY A 202 -8.37 -16.26 -12.87
CA GLY A 202 -8.49 -15.66 -14.20
C GLY A 202 -8.53 -14.12 -14.11
N VAL A 203 -8.00 -13.56 -13.02
CA VAL A 203 -7.99 -12.16 -12.64
C VAL A 203 -6.66 -11.84 -11.96
N CYS A 204 -6.10 -10.67 -12.24
CA CYS A 204 -4.99 -10.07 -11.51
C CYS A 204 -5.45 -8.81 -10.76
N CYS A 205 -4.68 -8.38 -9.76
CA CYS A 205 -4.86 -7.09 -9.08
C CYS A 205 -4.31 -5.97 -9.96
N VAL A 206 -5.05 -4.86 -10.03
CA VAL A 206 -4.59 -3.62 -10.69
C VAL A 206 -4.13 -2.66 -9.60
N LEU A 207 -2.83 -2.44 -9.53
CA LEU A 207 -2.21 -1.54 -8.57
C LEU A 207 -1.81 -0.26 -9.26
N ALA A 208 -2.02 0.87 -8.61
CA ALA A 208 -1.41 2.13 -8.99
C ALA A 208 -0.29 2.45 -8.01
N ASN A 209 0.89 2.78 -8.54
CA ASN A 209 2.05 3.11 -7.73
C ASN A 209 2.10 4.62 -7.48
N PRO A 210 1.93 5.08 -6.23
CA PRO A 210 1.95 6.51 -5.94
C PRO A 210 3.34 7.13 -6.07
N ASP A 211 4.42 6.33 -6.18
CA ASP A 211 5.77 6.82 -6.45
C ASP A 211 5.81 7.48 -7.84
N PRO A 212 5.99 8.80 -7.91
CA PRO A 212 6.03 9.49 -9.18
C PRO A 212 7.31 9.23 -9.99
N ALA A 213 8.32 8.58 -9.40
CA ALA A 213 9.46 8.05 -10.14
C ALA A 213 9.16 6.68 -10.77
N SER A 214 8.00 6.08 -10.49
CA SER A 214 7.58 4.82 -11.11
C SER A 214 7.45 5.00 -12.63
N PRO A 215 8.08 4.15 -13.44
CA PRO A 215 8.02 4.26 -14.90
C PRO A 215 6.64 3.90 -15.47
N SER A 216 5.83 3.16 -14.70
CA SER A 216 4.46 2.79 -15.06
C SER A 216 3.48 3.35 -14.03
N PRO A 217 2.35 3.96 -14.47
CA PRO A 217 1.29 4.39 -13.56
C PRO A 217 0.55 3.21 -12.93
N LEU A 218 0.55 2.05 -13.61
CA LEU A 218 -0.12 0.84 -13.18
C LEU A 218 0.83 -0.35 -13.15
N GLU A 219 0.67 -1.19 -12.14
CA GLU A 219 1.35 -2.47 -11.96
C GLU A 219 0.27 -3.57 -11.84
N PHE A 220 0.51 -4.72 -12.45
CA PHE A 220 -0.40 -5.87 -12.39
C PHE A 220 0.26 -6.96 -11.58
N VAL A 221 -0.43 -7.48 -10.56
CA VAL A 221 0.15 -8.44 -9.61
C VAL A 221 -0.87 -9.54 -9.33
N MET A 222 -0.41 -10.79 -9.16
CA MET A 222 -1.29 -11.89 -8.80
C MET A 222 -1.79 -11.72 -7.34
N PRO A 223 -3.05 -12.10 -7.03
CA PRO A 223 -3.61 -11.90 -5.69
C PRO A 223 -2.78 -12.52 -4.56
N ASP A 224 -2.26 -13.73 -4.76
CA ASP A 224 -1.40 -14.43 -3.80
C ASP A 224 -0.09 -13.66 -3.53
N HIS A 225 0.50 -13.07 -4.57
CA HIS A 225 1.71 -12.27 -4.45
C HIS A 225 1.45 -10.94 -3.74
N LEU A 226 0.33 -10.26 -4.05
CA LEU A 226 -0.08 -9.07 -3.32
C LEU A 226 -0.32 -9.39 -1.84
N GLU A 227 -0.99 -10.52 -1.53
CA GLU A 227 -1.22 -10.93 -0.15
C GLU A 227 0.10 -11.20 0.57
N ALA A 228 1.05 -11.90 -0.05
CA ALA A 228 2.35 -12.17 0.55
C ALA A 228 3.12 -10.88 0.89
N ALA A 229 3.09 -9.89 0.00
CA ALA A 229 3.75 -8.59 0.22
C ALA A 229 3.02 -7.72 1.25
N TRP A 230 1.70 -7.80 1.34
CA TRP A 230 0.89 -7.06 2.31
C TRP A 230 0.89 -7.70 3.71
N ARG A 231 1.09 -9.02 3.82
CA ARG A 231 1.17 -9.75 5.10
C ARG A 231 2.58 -9.84 5.67
N SER A 232 3.57 -9.27 4.97
CA SER A 232 4.96 -9.34 5.39
C SER A 232 5.18 -8.56 6.68
N LYS A 233 6.15 -8.99 7.48
CA LYS A 233 6.48 -8.29 8.73
C LYS A 233 6.81 -6.82 8.48
N GLY A 234 6.29 -5.92 9.32
CA GLY A 234 6.50 -4.47 9.23
C GLY A 234 5.38 -3.70 8.51
N THR A 235 4.34 -4.38 8.01
CA THR A 235 3.22 -3.76 7.28
C THR A 235 1.93 -3.61 8.10
N ASP A 236 1.85 -4.25 9.27
CA ASP A 236 0.69 -4.28 10.18
C ASP A 236 -0.63 -4.79 9.57
N ASP A 237 -0.58 -5.39 8.39
CA ASP A 237 -1.75 -5.73 7.58
C ASP A 237 -2.70 -4.52 7.41
N ASP A 238 -2.14 -3.32 7.39
CA ASP A 238 -2.90 -2.10 7.37
C ASP A 238 -3.62 -1.90 6.03
N ILE A 239 -4.87 -1.47 6.09
CA ILE A 239 -5.69 -1.12 4.93
C ILE A 239 -6.34 0.23 5.17
N ILE A 240 -6.25 1.13 4.19
CA ILE A 240 -7.10 2.32 4.15
C ILE A 240 -8.05 2.18 2.96
N PHE A 241 -9.34 1.99 3.21
CA PHE A 241 -10.32 2.17 2.15
C PHE A 241 -10.60 3.65 1.96
N LEU A 242 -10.54 4.11 0.72
CA LEU A 242 -10.85 5.47 0.33
C LEU A 242 -12.00 5.47 -0.65
N ARG A 243 -13.06 6.20 -0.31
CA ARG A 243 -14.24 6.39 -1.14
C ARG A 243 -14.32 7.82 -1.64
N LYS A 244 -14.43 8.02 -2.94
CA LYS A 244 -14.73 9.33 -3.52
C LYS A 244 -16.20 9.67 -3.29
N LEU A 245 -16.48 10.88 -2.82
CA LEU A 245 -17.84 11.39 -2.72
C LEU A 245 -18.21 12.07 -4.05
N LEU A 246 -19.32 11.64 -4.64
CA LEU A 246 -19.92 12.23 -5.83
C LEU A 246 -20.69 13.51 -5.47
#